data_AF-A0A2W4J6Y7-F1
#
_entry.id   AF-A0A2W4J6Y7-F1
#
_cell.length_a   1.000
_cell.length_b   1.000
_cell.length_c   1.000
_cell.angle_alpha   90.00
_cell.angle_beta   90.00
_cell.angle_gamma   90.00
#
_symmetry.space_group_name_H-M   'P 1'
#
loop_
_entity.id
_entity.type
_entity.pdbx_description
1 polymer ?
#
loop_
_entity_poly.entity_id
_entity_poly.type
_entity_poly.pdbx_seq_one_letter_code
_entity_poly.pdbx_strand_id
1 'polypeptide(L)'
;PFVRLVAERLVPGGTLHLATDWENYAEQMLEVCSNEPLLRNRYPGEGWAPRPEWRPVTKFEARAEREGRVSRDLIFERVAEASDDDGPAGGERAGTEGGGLPAGDGGAAADVRAEASN
;
A
#
# COMPACT_ATOMS: atom_id res chain seq x y z
N PRO A 1 9.49 -1.17 14.26
CA PRO A 1 9.48 0.22 13.74
C PRO A 1 8.07 0.56 13.22
N PHE A 2 7.71 1.84 13.07
CA PHE A 2 6.32 2.26 12.78
C PHE A 2 5.77 1.69 11.47
N VAL A 3 6.52 1.73 10.36
CA VAL A 3 6.06 1.24 9.05
C VAL A 3 5.72 -0.24 9.07
N ARG A 4 6.54 -1.07 9.73
CA ARG A 4 6.22 -2.49 9.96
C ARG A 4 4.89 -2.69 10.68
N LEU A 5 4.62 -1.91 11.74
CA LEU A 5 3.38 -2.00 12.51
C LEU A 5 2.13 -1.66 11.67
N VAL A 6 2.30 -0.72 10.72
CA VAL A 6 1.26 -0.37 9.75
C VAL A 6 1.09 -1.49 8.72
N ALA A 7 2.19 -2.00 8.14
CA ALA A 7 2.17 -3.07 7.16
C ALA A 7 1.57 -4.38 7.70
N GLU A 8 1.80 -4.71 8.98
CA GLU A 8 1.21 -5.87 9.66
C GLU A 8 -0.31 -5.71 9.91
N ARG A 9 -0.83 -4.49 9.91
CA ARG A 9 -2.29 -4.21 10.06
C ARG A 9 -3.02 -4.14 8.73
N LEU A 10 -2.30 -4.03 7.62
CA LEU A 10 -2.89 -4.06 6.29
C LEU A 10 -3.18 -5.51 5.91
N VAL A 11 -4.36 -5.74 5.35
CA VAL A 11 -4.66 -6.99 4.65
C VAL A 11 -3.73 -7.13 3.43
N PRO A 12 -3.33 -8.35 3.02
CA PRO A 12 -2.72 -8.56 1.70
C PRO A 12 -3.55 -7.92 0.58
N GLY A 13 -2.89 -7.17 -0.30
CA GLY A 13 -3.51 -6.31 -1.32
C GLY A 13 -3.99 -4.94 -0.82
N GLY A 14 -3.95 -4.69 0.49
CA GLY A 14 -4.27 -3.40 1.10
C GLY A 14 -3.29 -2.30 0.69
N THR A 15 -3.74 -1.05 0.70
CA THR A 15 -2.96 0.10 0.22
C THR A 15 -2.57 1.02 1.37
N LEU A 16 -1.28 1.38 1.40
CA LEU A 16 -0.74 2.48 2.20
C LEU A 16 -0.52 3.68 1.28
N HIS A 17 -1.28 4.74 1.48
CA HIS A 17 -1.15 5.99 0.76
C HIS A 17 -0.57 7.07 1.69
N LEU A 18 0.63 7.54 1.35
CA LEU A 18 1.31 8.63 2.04
C LEU A 18 1.36 9.84 1.11
N ALA A 19 1.18 11.04 1.66
CA ALA A 19 1.39 12.28 0.92
C ALA A 19 2.14 13.30 1.78
N THR A 20 3.09 14.01 1.15
CA THR A 20 3.90 15.06 1.79
C THR A 20 4.24 16.15 0.78
N ASP A 21 4.39 17.38 1.24
CA ASP A 21 4.83 18.56 0.47
C ASP A 21 6.30 18.94 0.72
N TRP A 22 7.03 18.09 1.46
CA TRP A 22 8.45 18.26 1.75
C TRP A 22 9.29 17.17 1.10
N GLU A 23 10.10 17.56 0.11
CA GLU A 23 10.88 16.63 -0.74
C GLU A 23 11.83 15.72 0.06
N ASN A 24 12.68 16.28 0.94
CA ASN A 24 13.57 15.46 1.78
C ASN A 24 12.81 14.44 2.63
N TYR A 25 11.62 14.81 3.09
CA TYR A 25 10.81 13.89 3.89
C TYR A 25 10.14 12.84 3.01
N ALA A 26 9.75 13.18 1.78
CA ALA A 26 9.27 12.24 0.79
C ALA A 26 10.32 11.17 0.45
N GLU A 27 11.58 11.59 0.24
CA GLU A 27 12.70 10.69 -0.02
C GLU A 27 12.93 9.73 1.15
N GLN A 28 12.90 10.24 2.38
CA GLN A 28 13.00 9.41 3.57
C GLN A 28 11.84 8.42 3.71
N MET A 29 10.59 8.86 3.44
CA MET A 29 9.43 7.97 3.45
C MET A 29 9.57 6.86 2.40
N LEU A 30 10.02 7.21 1.20
CA LEU A 30 10.27 6.26 0.11
C LEU A 30 11.31 5.22 0.52
N GLU A 31 12.44 5.65 1.09
CA GLU A 31 13.51 4.75 1.54
C GLU A 31 13.01 3.79 2.64
N VAL A 32 12.37 4.33 3.68
CA VAL A 32 11.90 3.53 4.82
C VAL A 32 10.84 2.51 4.37
N CYS A 33 9.89 2.91 3.52
CA CYS A 33 8.84 2.01 3.02
C CYS A 33 9.37 1.00 2.01
N SER A 34 10.35 1.36 1.18
CA SER A 34 10.97 0.44 0.22
C SER A 34 11.84 -0.63 0.89
N ASN A 35 12.36 -0.34 2.09
CA ASN A 35 13.09 -1.30 2.91
C ASN A 35 12.19 -2.25 3.73
N GLU A 36 10.86 -2.06 3.72
CA GLU A 36 9.91 -2.92 4.42
C GLU A 36 9.48 -4.11 3.53
N PRO A 37 9.82 -5.37 3.86
CA PRO A 37 9.54 -6.52 2.98
C PRO A 37 8.05 -6.77 2.71
N LEU A 38 7.17 -6.33 3.62
CA LEU A 38 5.73 -6.50 3.48
C LEU A 38 5.08 -5.47 2.54
N LEU A 39 5.83 -4.47 2.07
CA LEU A 39 5.32 -3.40 1.22
C LEU A 39 6.00 -3.42 -0.15
N ARG A 40 5.19 -3.24 -1.19
CA ARG A 40 5.66 -3.06 -2.57
C ARG A 40 5.22 -1.71 -3.10
N ASN A 41 6.17 -0.90 -3.54
CA ASN A 41 5.84 0.37 -4.20
C ASN A 41 5.11 0.08 -5.53
N ARG A 42 3.96 0.72 -5.75
CA ARG A 42 3.20 0.59 -7.00
C ARG A 42 3.77 1.41 -8.17
N TYR A 43 4.71 2.31 -7.89
CA TYR A 43 5.35 3.19 -8.86
C TYR A 43 6.89 3.09 -8.79
N PRO A 44 7.49 1.91 -9.06
CA PRO A 44 8.93 1.68 -8.89
C PRO A 44 9.83 2.48 -9.85
N GLY A 45 9.27 3.06 -10.92
CA GLY A 45 10.03 3.87 -11.88
C GLY A 45 10.48 5.20 -11.29
N GLU A 46 9.52 6.10 -11.03
CA GLU A 46 9.80 7.40 -10.44
C GLU A 46 9.82 7.38 -8.91
N GLY A 47 9.27 6.33 -8.28
CA GLY A 47 9.11 6.22 -6.82
C GLY A 47 7.81 6.86 -6.30
N TRP A 48 7.18 7.71 -7.10
CA TRP A 48 6.03 8.53 -6.72
C TRP A 48 4.79 8.17 -7.52
N ALA A 49 3.63 8.21 -6.87
CA ALA A 49 2.34 8.13 -7.53
C ALA A 49 2.00 9.47 -8.18
N PRO A 50 1.37 9.48 -9.37
CA PRO A 50 0.81 10.71 -9.92
C PRO A 50 -0.32 11.17 -9.01
N ARG A 51 -0.41 12.48 -8.80
CA ARG A 51 -1.52 13.08 -8.08
C ARG A 51 -2.83 12.75 -8.84
N PRO A 52 -3.84 12.14 -8.21
CA PRO A 52 -5.10 11.86 -8.86
C PRO A 52 -5.83 13.16 -9.26
N GLU A 53 -6.27 13.24 -10.52
CA GLU A 53 -6.89 14.43 -11.10
C GLU A 53 -8.20 14.84 -10.41
N TRP A 54 -8.90 13.88 -9.79
CA TRP A 54 -10.17 14.10 -9.12
C TRP A 54 -10.04 14.72 -7.71
N ARG A 55 -8.82 14.85 -7.17
CA ARG A 55 -8.59 15.35 -5.80
C ARG A 55 -8.58 16.88 -5.77
N PRO A 56 -9.56 17.53 -5.11
CA PRO A 56 -9.59 18.99 -4.99
C PRO A 56 -8.29 19.50 -4.39
N VAL A 57 -7.72 20.55 -5.00
CA VAL A 57 -6.53 21.23 -4.48
C VAL A 57 -6.89 21.90 -3.17
N THR A 58 -6.21 21.51 -2.09
CA THR A 58 -6.43 22.18 -0.80
C THR A 58 -5.78 23.56 -0.81
N LYS A 59 -6.22 24.45 0.09
CA LYS A 59 -5.63 25.79 0.25
C LYS A 59 -4.11 25.74 0.51
N PHE A 60 -3.63 24.68 1.16
CA PHE A 60 -2.20 24.48 1.46
C PHE A 60 -1.42 24.08 0.21
N GLU A 61 -1.99 23.22 -0.63
CA GLU A 61 -1.37 22.81 -1.89
C GLU A 61 -1.31 23.95 -2.91
N ALA A 62 -2.36 24.78 -2.98
CA ALA A 62 -2.33 25.98 -3.82
C ALA A 62 -1.21 26.96 -3.37
N ARG A 63 -0.92 27.00 -2.07
CA ARG A 63 0.21 27.78 -1.54
C ARG A 63 1.55 27.11 -1.86
N ALA A 64 1.66 25.80 -1.70
CA ALA A 64 2.86 25.03 -2.04
C ALA A 64 3.21 25.17 -3.53
N GLU A 65 2.22 25.08 -4.42
CA GLU A 65 2.37 25.27 -5.86
C GLU A 65 2.85 26.69 -6.20
N ARG A 66 2.28 27.71 -5.55
CA ARG A 66 2.76 29.10 -5.68
C ARG A 66 4.19 29.29 -5.17
N GLU A 67 4.63 28.48 -4.22
CA GLU A 67 5.98 28.45 -3.67
C GLU A 67 6.92 27.50 -4.45
N GLY A 68 6.43 26.86 -5.52
CA GLY A 68 7.19 25.95 -6.38
C GLY A 68 7.46 24.57 -5.75
N ARG A 69 6.73 24.20 -4.69
CA ARG A 69 6.86 22.89 -4.02
C ARG A 69 5.92 21.88 -4.63
N VAL A 70 6.46 20.72 -5.00
CA VAL A 70 5.72 19.59 -5.54
C VAL A 70 5.32 18.67 -4.39
N SER A 71 4.01 18.42 -4.25
CA SER A 71 3.54 17.37 -3.36
C SER A 71 3.87 16.00 -3.96
N ARG A 72 4.42 15.11 -3.13
CA ARG A 72 4.76 13.74 -3.48
C ARG A 72 3.74 12.81 -2.83
N ASP A 73 3.07 12.02 -3.65
CA ASP A 73 2.23 10.92 -3.22
C ASP A 73 3.04 9.62 -3.34
N LEU A 74 2.98 8.76 -2.31
CA LEU A 74 3.56 7.42 -2.32
C LEU A 74 2.45 6.39 -2.09
N ILE A 75 2.40 5.37 -2.94
CA ILE A 75 1.39 4.31 -2.86
C ILE A 75 2.11 2.97 -2.78
N PHE A 76 2.00 2.34 -1.62
CA PHE A 76 2.51 1.00 -1.38
C PHE A 76 1.35 0.01 -1.24
N GLU A 77 1.56 -1.19 -1.75
CA GLU A 77 0.64 -2.31 -1.61
C GLU A 77 1.24 -3.32 -0.63
N ARG A 78 0.41 -3.82 0.30
CA ARG A 78 0.78 -4.92 1.19
C ARG A 78 0.85 -6.22 0.39
N VAL A 79 2.04 -6.77 0.18
CA VAL A 79 2.19 -8.08 -0.48
C VAL A 79 1.91 -9.19 0.51
N ALA A 80 1.25 -10.28 0.13
CA ALA A 80 1.17 -11.46 1.01
C ALA A 80 2.59 -11.92 1.37
N GLU A 81 2.81 -12.33 2.62
CA GLU A 81 4.03 -13.10 2.90
C GLU A 81 3.92 -14.36 2.03
N ALA A 82 5.00 -14.70 1.31
CA ALA A 82 5.05 -15.94 0.56
C ALA A 82 4.70 -17.05 1.54
N SER A 83 3.51 -17.62 1.37
CA SER A 83 3.07 -18.70 2.23
C SER A 83 3.98 -19.86 1.90
N ASP A 84 4.84 -20.26 2.84
CA ASP A 84 5.58 -21.52 2.81
C ASP A 84 4.60 -22.71 2.99
N ASP A 85 3.56 -22.77 2.15
CA ASP A 85 2.60 -23.87 2.06
C ASP A 85 2.79 -24.57 0.69
N ASP A 86 3.99 -25.12 0.49
CA ASP A 86 4.22 -26.22 -0.46
C ASP A 86 4.71 -27.43 0.33
N GLY A 87 3.83 -27.95 1.18
CA GLY A 87 3.99 -29.28 1.78
C GLY A 87 3.44 -30.34 0.81
N PRO A 88 4.16 -31.44 0.53
CA PRO A 88 3.75 -32.38 -0.51
C PRO A 88 2.54 -33.19 -0.02
N ALA A 89 1.36 -32.91 -0.56
CA ALA A 89 0.19 -33.76 -0.38
C ALA A 89 0.28 -34.97 -1.33
N GLY A 90 1.09 -35.96 -0.94
CA GLY A 90 0.96 -37.31 -1.45
C GLY A 90 -0.15 -38.05 -0.69
N GLY A 91 -1.16 -38.55 -1.41
CA GLY A 91 -2.10 -39.54 -0.86
C GLY A 91 -3.52 -39.46 -1.44
N GLU A 92 -3.73 -40.12 -2.57
CA GLU A 92 -5.04 -40.55 -3.09
C GLU A 92 -6.02 -40.98 -1.99
N ARG A 93 -7.25 -40.42 -1.97
CA ARG A 93 -8.53 -41.16 -1.79
C ARG A 93 -9.68 -40.47 -2.51
N ALA A 94 -10.48 -41.30 -3.18
CA ALA A 94 -11.57 -40.96 -4.07
C ALA A 94 -12.85 -40.47 -3.38
N GLY A 95 -13.60 -39.62 -4.09
CA GLY A 95 -15.06 -39.55 -4.14
C GLY A 95 -15.80 -38.91 -2.96
N THR A 96 -16.42 -37.75 -3.16
CA THR A 96 -17.88 -37.61 -3.37
C THR A 96 -18.25 -36.13 -3.50
N GLU A 97 -19.30 -35.90 -4.28
CA GLU A 97 -19.82 -34.62 -4.75
C GLU A 97 -20.46 -33.79 -3.63
N GLY A 98 -20.35 -32.46 -3.74
CA GLY A 98 -21.01 -31.53 -2.84
C GLY A 98 -20.62 -30.09 -3.18
N GLY A 99 -21.27 -29.52 -4.19
CA GLY A 99 -21.01 -28.17 -4.67
C GLY A 99 -21.52 -27.07 -3.74
N GLY A 100 -20.82 -25.93 -3.81
CA GLY A 100 -21.46 -24.62 -3.80
C GLY A 100 -21.47 -23.86 -2.48
N LEU A 101 -20.41 -23.10 -2.22
CA LEU A 101 -20.37 -21.63 -2.15
C LEU A 101 -19.20 -21.18 -1.25
N PRO A 102 -18.14 -20.54 -1.78
CA PRO A 102 -17.23 -19.80 -0.91
C PRO A 102 -17.97 -18.57 -0.37
N ALA A 103 -18.07 -18.47 0.95
CA ALA A 103 -18.39 -17.21 1.62
C ALA A 103 -17.33 -16.18 1.20
N GLY A 104 -17.78 -15.12 0.53
CA GLY A 104 -16.91 -14.00 0.17
C GLY A 104 -16.34 -13.39 1.43
N ASP A 105 -15.03 -13.58 1.64
CA ASP A 105 -14.25 -12.76 2.54
C ASP A 105 -14.12 -11.38 1.88
N GLY A 106 -15.19 -10.59 2.04
CA GLY A 106 -15.22 -9.17 1.74
C GLY A 106 -14.44 -8.43 2.82
N GLY A 107 -13.16 -8.74 2.98
CA GLY A 107 -12.22 -7.92 3.72
C GLY A 107 -12.13 -6.58 3.01
N ALA A 108 -12.89 -5.59 3.50
CA ALA A 108 -12.82 -4.23 3.01
C ALA A 108 -11.34 -3.82 2.96
N ALA A 109 -10.85 -3.44 1.77
CA ALA A 109 -9.49 -2.96 1.58
C ALA A 109 -9.25 -1.85 2.60
N ALA A 110 -8.47 -2.13 3.63
CA ALA A 110 -8.08 -1.13 4.62
C ALA A 110 -7.13 -0.16 3.90
N ASP A 111 -7.67 0.99 3.51
CA ASP A 111 -6.90 2.10 2.96
C ASP A 111 -6.36 2.92 4.14
N VAL A 112 -5.05 2.90 4.34
CA VAL A 112 -4.40 3.74 5.34
C VAL A 112 -3.88 4.97 4.62
N ARG A 113 -4.56 6.10 4.84
CA ARG A 113 -4.15 7.42 4.35
C ARG A 113 -3.47 8.19 5.47
N ALA A 114 -2.21 8.54 5.28
CA ALA A 114 -1.49 9.44 6.18
C ALA A 114 -1.09 10.71 5.43
N GLU A 115 -1.53 11.85 5.93
CA GLU A 115 -1.19 13.17 5.40
C GLU A 115 -0.29 13.87 6.42
N ALA A 116 0.97 14.10 6.04
CA ALA A 116 1.87 14.93 6.82
C ALA A 116 1.83 16.35 6.23
N SER A 117 1.20 17.28 6.94
CA SER A 117 1.26 18.72 6.66
C SER A 117 1.74 19.44 7.91
N ASN A 118 2.61 20.43 7.74
CA ASN A 118 3.05 21.33 8.81
C ASN A 118 2.21 22.61 8.87
#